data_AF-A0A1E7FP37-F1
#
_entry.id   AF-A0A1E7FP37-F1
#
_cell.length_a   1.000
_cell.length_b   1.000
_cell.length_c   1.000
_cell.angle_alpha   90.00
_cell.angle_beta   90.00
_cell.angle_gamma   90.00
#
_symmetry.space_group_name_H-M   'P 1'
#
loop_
_entity.id
_entity.type
_entity.pdbx_description
1 polymer ?
#
loop_
_entity_poly.entity_id
_entity_poly.type
_entity_poly.pdbx_seq_one_letter_code
_entity_poly.pdbx_strand_id
1 'polypeptide(L)'
;MKFSTILTFSALSVATTNAVDYDAAYIYSGCTLENGAFPEYATNADCQTNFGSDCEYGDGWYCNDGTDVSTIDSKDFDDSAIHSGCDTGVHFSLSYSKWYCKDDGPEGDVDSNSFIAKGCNDPDFPKYAKNADCQTDWGKDCVFGDGWYCSDGTTDVSNYDYTYDFDDSFIHSNCSNDCDTDGKCVYWRDDLVAWICNDSHL
;
A
#
# COMPACT_ATOMS: atom_id res chain seq x y z
N MET A 1 48.23 11.68 47.06
CA MET A 1 47.74 10.89 45.91
C MET A 1 46.30 11.30 45.66
N LYS A 2 46.02 11.97 44.53
CA LYS A 2 44.67 12.34 44.10
C LYS A 2 44.28 11.37 42.98
N PHE A 3 43.28 10.54 43.19
CA PHE A 3 42.67 9.75 42.10
C PHE A 3 41.45 10.51 41.60
N SER A 4 41.50 10.89 40.33
CA SER A 4 40.41 11.51 39.59
C SER A 4 39.65 10.40 38.89
N THR A 5 38.43 10.10 39.35
CA THR A 5 37.53 9.16 38.65
C THR A 5 36.72 9.96 37.63
N ILE A 6 37.00 9.74 36.35
CA ILE A 6 36.20 10.27 35.24
C ILE A 6 35.01 9.32 35.07
N LEU A 7 33.79 9.80 35.35
CA LEU A 7 32.56 9.13 34.92
C LEU A 7 32.31 9.47 33.46
N THR A 8 32.51 8.50 32.57
CA THR A 8 32.01 8.56 31.20
C THR A 8 30.52 8.22 31.20
N PHE A 9 29.68 9.23 30.96
CA PHE A 9 28.28 9.00 30.62
C PHE A 9 28.20 8.55 29.16
N SER A 10 27.88 7.27 28.95
CA SER A 10 27.46 6.78 27.64
C SER A 10 26.07 7.33 27.35
N ALA A 11 25.95 8.22 26.37
CA ALA A 11 24.66 8.63 25.85
C ALA A 11 24.02 7.42 25.15
N LEU A 12 22.90 6.92 25.70
CA LEU A 12 22.01 6.07 24.92
C LEU A 12 21.36 6.96 23.85
N SER A 13 21.67 6.69 22.58
CA SER A 13 20.85 7.15 21.47
C SER A 13 19.51 6.43 21.56
N VAL A 14 18.48 7.14 22.01
CA VAL A 14 17.09 6.73 21.82
C VAL A 14 16.85 6.72 20.31
N ALA A 15 16.63 5.53 19.74
CA ALA A 15 16.03 5.44 18.43
C ALA A 15 14.62 6.02 18.56
N THR A 16 14.42 7.22 18.02
CA THR A 16 13.09 7.78 17.80
C THR A 16 12.46 6.96 16.69
N THR A 17 11.72 5.91 17.05
CA THR A 17 10.66 5.42 16.16
C THR A 17 9.70 6.58 16.03
N ASN A 18 9.65 7.24 14.87
CA ASN A 18 8.56 8.17 14.58
C ASN A 18 7.29 7.33 14.69
N ALA A 19 6.50 7.53 15.75
CA ALA A 19 5.17 6.97 15.78
C ALA A 19 4.41 7.64 14.64
N VAL A 20 4.01 6.87 13.63
CA VAL A 20 3.12 7.36 12.59
C VAL A 20 1.76 7.52 13.28
N ASP A 21 1.31 8.75 13.44
CA ASP A 21 -0.04 9.02 13.94
C ASP A 21 -1.00 8.70 12.79
N TYR A 22 -1.74 7.59 12.92
CA TYR A 22 -2.77 7.20 11.97
C TYR A 22 -4.03 8.08 12.14
N ASP A 23 -4.68 8.38 11.03
CA ASP A 23 -5.92 9.14 10.98
C ASP A 23 -7.11 8.29 11.47
N ALA A 24 -8.18 8.99 11.88
CA ALA A 24 -9.45 8.33 12.11
C ALA A 24 -10.01 7.76 10.79
N ALA A 25 -10.55 6.55 10.83
CA ALA A 25 -11.18 5.90 9.70
C ALA A 25 -12.54 5.33 10.09
N TYR A 26 -13.53 5.58 9.23
CA TYR A 26 -14.92 5.14 9.36
C TYR A 26 -15.32 4.39 8.08
N ILE A 27 -14.40 3.55 7.60
CA ILE A 27 -14.54 2.75 6.39
C ILE A 27 -15.28 1.49 6.81
N TYR A 28 -16.47 1.27 6.28
CA TYR A 28 -17.24 0.08 6.59
C TYR A 28 -16.87 -1.06 5.64
N SER A 29 -17.05 -2.31 6.08
CA SER A 29 -16.67 -3.52 5.31
C SER A 29 -17.32 -3.67 3.92
N GLY A 30 -18.36 -2.90 3.63
CA GLY A 30 -18.99 -2.82 2.29
C GLY A 30 -18.43 -1.72 1.40
N CYS A 31 -17.43 -0.97 1.88
CA CYS A 31 -16.64 -0.04 1.11
C CYS A 31 -15.73 -0.81 0.16
N THR A 32 -16.36 -1.31 -0.91
CA THR A 32 -15.72 -2.14 -1.90
C THR A 32 -15.75 -1.45 -3.26
N LEU A 33 -14.60 -1.35 -3.90
CA LEU A 33 -14.40 -0.83 -5.25
C LEU A 33 -15.03 -1.71 -6.34
N GLU A 34 -15.53 -2.92 -6.02
CA GLU A 34 -16.41 -3.69 -6.91
C GLU A 34 -17.63 -2.85 -7.31
N ASN A 35 -18.02 -1.90 -6.45
CA ASN A 35 -19.09 -0.92 -6.69
C ASN A 35 -18.55 0.49 -7.01
N GLY A 36 -17.25 0.63 -7.27
CA GLY A 36 -16.56 1.91 -7.50
C GLY A 36 -16.30 2.74 -6.23
N ALA A 37 -16.44 2.13 -5.04
CA ALA A 37 -16.35 2.79 -3.75
C ALA A 37 -14.96 2.62 -3.10
N PHE A 38 -14.21 3.71 -2.87
CA PHE A 38 -12.89 3.73 -2.20
C PHE A 38 -12.90 4.54 -0.91
N PRO A 39 -11.97 4.24 0.02
CA PRO A 39 -11.59 5.17 1.07
C PRO A 39 -11.04 6.48 0.50
N GLU A 40 -11.60 7.59 0.96
CA GLU A 40 -11.13 8.94 0.67
C GLU A 40 -11.11 9.75 1.97
N TYR A 41 -10.12 10.61 2.11
CA TYR A 41 -10.08 11.55 3.23
C TYR A 41 -11.10 12.65 3.01
N ALA A 42 -12.05 12.80 3.93
CA ALA A 42 -13.06 13.85 3.88
C ALA A 42 -12.96 14.72 5.13
N THR A 43 -12.94 16.03 4.91
CA THR A 43 -13.16 17.03 5.95
C THR A 43 -14.65 17.37 6.06
N ASN A 44 -15.06 17.99 7.17
CA ASN A 44 -16.41 18.55 7.29
C ASN A 44 -16.77 19.48 6.12
N ALA A 45 -15.80 20.23 5.57
CA ALA A 45 -16.05 21.08 4.40
C ALA A 45 -16.34 20.27 3.13
N ASP A 46 -15.66 19.14 2.93
CA ASP A 46 -15.90 18.23 1.82
C ASP A 46 -17.29 17.59 1.95
N CYS A 47 -17.64 17.11 3.15
CA CYS A 47 -18.97 16.57 3.43
C CYS A 47 -20.08 17.61 3.23
N GLN A 48 -19.90 18.87 3.69
CA GLN A 48 -20.86 19.93 3.46
C GLN A 48 -21.07 20.22 1.98
N THR A 49 -19.98 20.16 1.20
CA THR A 49 -20.01 20.40 -0.24
C THR A 49 -20.69 19.26 -0.99
N ASN A 50 -20.40 18.02 -0.62
CA ASN A 50 -20.84 16.83 -1.34
C ASN A 50 -22.24 16.35 -0.91
N PHE A 51 -22.57 16.48 0.37
CA PHE A 51 -23.77 15.91 0.99
C PHE A 51 -24.67 16.94 1.69
N GLY A 52 -24.21 18.17 1.87
CA GLY A 52 -24.99 19.24 2.51
C GLY A 52 -25.02 19.17 4.05
N SER A 53 -24.18 18.33 4.65
CA SER A 53 -24.01 18.17 6.10
C SER A 53 -22.54 17.98 6.46
N ASP A 54 -22.17 18.21 7.72
CA ASP A 54 -20.85 17.80 8.22
C ASP A 54 -20.67 16.27 8.15
N CYS A 55 -19.43 15.81 8.21
CA CYS A 55 -19.17 14.39 8.35
C CYS A 55 -19.60 13.96 9.76
N GLU A 56 -20.30 12.82 9.89
CA GLU A 56 -20.89 12.38 11.16
C GLU A 56 -19.88 12.33 12.32
N TYR A 57 -18.69 11.81 12.05
CA TYR A 57 -17.63 11.63 13.05
C TYR A 57 -16.47 12.63 12.87
N GLY A 58 -16.69 13.71 12.12
CA GLY A 58 -15.68 14.73 11.83
C GLY A 58 -14.70 14.33 10.73
N ASP A 59 -13.53 14.96 10.68
CA ASP A 59 -12.56 14.71 9.62
C ASP A 59 -11.95 13.30 9.74
N GLY A 60 -11.79 12.61 8.61
CA GLY A 60 -11.22 11.26 8.59
C GLY A 60 -11.38 10.56 7.24
N TRP A 61 -11.06 9.27 7.21
CA TRP A 61 -11.24 8.42 6.03
C TRP A 61 -12.63 7.81 5.99
N TYR A 62 -13.33 8.02 4.87
CA TYR A 62 -14.69 7.53 4.63
C TYR A 62 -14.75 6.80 3.30
N CYS A 63 -15.75 5.93 3.13
CA CYS A 63 -16.06 5.45 1.81
C CYS A 63 -16.70 6.55 0.96
N ASN A 64 -16.25 6.72 -0.28
CA ASN A 64 -16.74 7.77 -1.18
C ASN A 64 -18.10 7.44 -1.87
N ASP A 65 -18.82 6.42 -1.42
CA ASP A 65 -20.11 5.99 -1.97
C ASP A 65 -21.32 6.80 -1.45
N GLY A 66 -21.10 7.73 -0.52
CA GLY A 66 -22.14 8.56 0.08
C GLY A 66 -22.99 7.86 1.14
N THR A 67 -22.54 6.71 1.65
CA THR A 67 -23.21 6.01 2.74
C THR A 67 -23.14 6.81 4.04
N ASP A 68 -24.30 6.94 4.70
CA ASP A 68 -24.39 7.56 6.02
C ASP A 68 -23.89 6.59 7.10
N VAL A 69 -22.64 6.81 7.53
CA VAL A 69 -21.97 5.99 8.54
C VAL A 69 -22.59 6.06 9.93
N SER A 70 -23.50 7.02 10.22
CA SER A 70 -24.23 7.07 11.49
C SER A 70 -25.17 5.87 11.67
N THR A 71 -25.53 5.23 10.56
CA THR A 71 -26.41 4.05 10.53
C THR A 71 -25.68 2.73 10.67
N ILE A 72 -24.34 2.75 10.65
CA ILE A 72 -23.46 1.58 10.69
C ILE A 72 -23.04 1.32 12.14
N ASP A 73 -23.06 0.06 12.56
CA ASP A 73 -22.52 -0.32 13.87
C ASP A 73 -21.01 -0.15 13.85
N SER A 74 -20.44 0.53 14.86
CA SER A 74 -19.00 0.78 14.94
C SER A 74 -18.11 -0.47 14.82
N LYS A 75 -18.65 -1.66 15.09
CA LYS A 75 -17.93 -2.94 14.93
C LYS A 75 -17.81 -3.40 13.47
N ASP A 76 -18.57 -2.80 12.56
CA ASP A 76 -18.62 -3.13 11.14
C ASP A 76 -17.71 -2.17 10.32
N PHE A 77 -16.97 -1.29 11.00
CA PHE A 77 -15.84 -0.56 10.44
C PHE A 77 -14.59 -1.44 10.39
N ASP A 78 -13.85 -1.32 9.30
CA ASP A 78 -12.59 -2.01 9.08
C ASP A 78 -11.47 -1.37 9.91
N ASP A 79 -10.49 -2.18 10.31
CA ASP A 79 -9.25 -1.67 10.88
C ASP A 79 -8.49 -0.83 9.84
N SER A 80 -7.76 0.19 10.32
CA SER A 80 -7.03 1.11 9.46
C SER A 80 -5.68 1.51 10.06
N ALA A 81 -4.69 1.65 9.18
CA ALA A 81 -3.35 2.18 9.41
C ALA A 81 -3.02 3.18 8.29
N ILE A 82 -3.93 4.13 8.06
CA ILE A 82 -3.78 5.20 7.06
C ILE A 82 -3.36 6.48 7.78
N HIS A 83 -2.30 7.15 7.34
CA HIS A 83 -1.79 8.37 7.98
C HIS A 83 -2.11 9.64 7.19
N SER A 84 -2.04 10.79 7.88
CA SER A 84 -2.16 12.09 7.25
C SER A 84 -1.02 12.27 6.24
N GLY A 85 -1.33 12.39 4.95
CA GLY A 85 -0.33 12.49 3.87
C GLY A 85 -0.15 11.23 3.03
N CYS A 86 -1.13 10.33 3.05
CA CYS A 86 -1.24 9.17 2.17
C CYS A 86 -1.37 9.53 0.68
N ASP A 87 -0.32 10.06 0.06
CA ASP A 87 -0.37 10.62 -1.30
C ASP A 87 -0.24 9.53 -2.39
N THR A 88 0.23 8.34 -2.01
CA THR A 88 0.46 7.20 -2.91
C THR A 88 -0.79 6.34 -3.11
N GLY A 89 -1.85 6.59 -2.34
CA GLY A 89 -3.10 5.84 -2.35
C GLY A 89 -3.20 4.83 -1.20
N VAL A 90 -4.42 4.35 -1.00
CA VAL A 90 -4.78 3.42 0.08
C VAL A 90 -5.04 2.03 -0.50
N HIS A 91 -4.69 0.98 0.24
CA HIS A 91 -4.96 -0.41 -0.13
C HIS A 91 -5.52 -1.18 1.06
N PHE A 92 -6.35 -2.19 0.79
CA PHE A 92 -6.83 -3.13 1.83
C PHE A 92 -5.98 -4.38 1.79
N SER A 93 -5.29 -4.70 2.88
CA SER A 93 -4.63 -6.01 2.97
C SER A 93 -5.63 -7.05 3.42
N LEU A 94 -5.84 -8.06 2.58
CA LEU A 94 -6.68 -9.21 2.94
C LEU A 94 -6.06 -10.00 4.10
N SER A 95 -4.74 -10.14 4.12
CA SER A 95 -4.00 -10.90 5.13
C SER A 95 -4.07 -10.26 6.51
N TYR A 96 -4.03 -8.93 6.56
CA TYR A 96 -4.10 -8.18 7.80
C TYR A 96 -5.51 -7.67 8.12
N SER A 97 -6.46 -7.85 7.19
CA SER A 97 -7.85 -7.36 7.27
C SER A 97 -7.92 -5.89 7.68
N LYS A 98 -7.08 -5.05 7.08
CA LYS A 98 -6.98 -3.62 7.39
C LYS A 98 -6.68 -2.78 6.16
N TRP A 99 -7.16 -1.55 6.16
CA TRP A 99 -6.71 -0.52 5.22
C TRP A 99 -5.37 0.07 5.65
N TYR A 100 -4.51 0.40 4.69
CA TYR A 100 -3.21 0.99 4.96
C TYR A 100 -2.78 1.91 3.82
N CYS A 101 -1.92 2.86 4.14
CA CYS A 101 -1.24 3.66 3.12
C CYS A 101 -0.22 2.84 2.37
N LYS A 102 -0.19 2.94 1.03
CA LYS A 102 0.78 2.21 0.24
C LYS A 102 2.23 2.53 0.67
N ASP A 103 2.54 3.74 1.13
CA ASP A 103 3.87 4.11 1.62
C ASP A 103 4.20 3.69 3.07
N ASP A 104 3.25 3.17 3.86
CA ASP A 104 3.47 2.73 5.25
C ASP A 104 2.72 1.42 5.55
N GLY A 105 2.94 0.42 4.70
CA GLY A 105 2.29 -0.87 4.86
C GLY A 105 2.88 -1.69 6.01
N PRO A 106 2.18 -2.77 6.43
CA PRO A 106 2.58 -3.61 7.56
C PRO A 106 3.99 -4.23 7.48
N GLU A 107 4.63 -4.20 6.30
CA GLU A 107 6.01 -4.67 6.06
C GLU A 107 6.98 -3.55 5.60
N GLY A 108 6.58 -2.26 5.61
CA GLY A 108 7.43 -1.09 5.26
C GLY A 108 6.90 -0.20 4.12
N ASP A 109 7.80 0.52 3.44
CA ASP A 109 7.52 1.29 2.21
C ASP A 109 7.08 0.32 1.11
N VAL A 110 5.79 0.28 0.79
CA VAL A 110 5.25 -0.77 -0.06
C VAL A 110 4.63 -0.21 -1.34
N ASP A 111 4.49 -1.11 -2.31
CA ASP A 111 3.76 -0.87 -3.54
C ASP A 111 4.32 0.25 -4.44
N SER A 112 5.60 0.17 -4.79
CA SER A 112 6.12 0.92 -5.93
C SER A 112 5.49 0.41 -7.24
N ASN A 113 4.26 0.84 -7.54
CA ASN A 113 3.49 0.50 -8.73
C ASN A 113 3.50 -1.00 -9.04
N SER A 114 2.89 -1.81 -8.17
CA SER A 114 2.76 -3.24 -8.40
C SER A 114 1.44 -3.58 -9.09
N PHE A 115 1.54 -4.22 -10.24
CA PHE A 115 0.44 -4.66 -11.10
C PHE A 115 0.52 -6.19 -11.28
N ILE A 116 0.63 -6.89 -10.15
CA ILE A 116 0.86 -8.34 -10.11
C ILE A 116 -0.46 -9.03 -9.77
N ALA A 117 -1.14 -9.56 -10.78
CA ALA A 117 -2.44 -10.20 -10.58
C ALA A 117 -2.35 -11.62 -10.02
N LYS A 118 -3.44 -12.04 -9.37
CA LYS A 118 -3.57 -13.40 -8.84
C LYS A 118 -3.28 -14.46 -9.89
N GLY A 119 -2.50 -15.46 -9.49
CA GLY A 119 -2.13 -16.56 -10.37
C GLY A 119 -0.89 -16.28 -11.23
N CYS A 120 -0.04 -15.34 -10.79
CA CYS A 120 1.30 -15.16 -11.34
C CYS A 120 2.20 -16.37 -11.10
N ASN A 121 2.06 -17.38 -11.96
CA ASN A 121 2.74 -18.67 -11.81
C ASN A 121 3.95 -18.83 -12.75
N ASP A 122 4.21 -17.84 -13.61
CA ASP A 122 5.35 -17.90 -14.51
C ASP A 122 6.64 -17.70 -13.69
N PRO A 123 7.60 -18.65 -13.74
CA PRO A 123 8.84 -18.56 -12.98
C PRO A 123 9.69 -17.32 -13.32
N ASP A 124 9.55 -16.78 -14.52
CA ASP A 124 10.27 -15.59 -15.00
C ASP A 124 9.65 -14.27 -14.53
N PHE A 125 8.54 -14.31 -13.79
CA PHE A 125 7.79 -13.15 -13.29
C PHE A 125 7.57 -13.24 -11.77
N PRO A 126 7.18 -12.13 -11.12
CA PRO A 126 6.99 -10.76 -11.64
C PRO A 126 8.31 -10.03 -11.99
N LYS A 127 8.22 -9.05 -12.90
CA LYS A 127 9.36 -8.23 -13.37
C LYS A 127 9.03 -6.75 -13.40
N TYR A 128 10.03 -5.91 -13.12
CA TYR A 128 9.90 -4.47 -13.28
C TYR A 128 10.01 -4.09 -14.76
N ALA A 129 9.01 -3.39 -15.28
CA ALA A 129 8.97 -2.88 -16.64
C ALA A 129 8.87 -1.35 -16.63
N LYS A 130 9.62 -0.70 -17.50
CA LYS A 130 9.48 0.73 -17.81
C LYS A 130 8.71 0.92 -19.11
N ASN A 131 8.12 2.10 -19.29
CA ASN A 131 7.46 2.46 -20.54
C ASN A 131 8.35 2.24 -21.77
N ALA A 132 9.67 2.47 -21.65
CA ALA A 132 10.61 2.20 -22.74
C ALA A 132 10.72 0.70 -23.09
N ASP A 133 10.64 -0.19 -22.10
CA ASP A 133 10.66 -1.64 -22.28
C ASP A 133 9.36 -2.06 -22.98
N CYS A 134 8.22 -1.59 -22.48
CA CYS A 134 6.89 -1.82 -23.06
C CYS A 134 6.76 -1.30 -24.51
N GLN A 135 7.31 -0.12 -24.80
CA GLN A 135 7.34 0.44 -26.16
C GLN A 135 8.19 -0.42 -27.09
N THR A 136 9.32 -0.94 -26.61
CA THR A 136 10.21 -1.80 -27.40
C THR A 136 9.55 -3.13 -27.71
N ASP A 137 8.90 -3.73 -26.72
CA ASP A 137 8.34 -5.08 -26.84
C ASP A 137 6.97 -5.07 -27.54
N TRP A 138 6.16 -4.02 -27.35
CA TRP A 138 4.75 -3.98 -27.77
C TRP A 138 4.32 -2.72 -28.55
N GLY A 139 5.20 -1.74 -28.73
CA GLY A 139 4.90 -0.52 -29.48
C GLY A 139 3.94 0.45 -28.78
N LYS A 140 3.73 0.30 -27.47
CA LYS A 140 2.89 1.15 -26.62
C LYS A 140 3.47 1.26 -25.21
N ASP A 141 3.07 2.30 -24.47
CA ASP A 141 3.43 2.44 -23.06
C ASP A 141 2.86 1.27 -22.22
N CYS A 142 3.47 1.03 -21.06
CA CYS A 142 2.92 0.08 -20.10
C CYS A 142 1.54 0.58 -19.65
N VAL A 143 0.61 -0.34 -19.41
CA VAL A 143 -0.80 -0.01 -19.14
C VAL A 143 -0.96 0.97 -17.97
N PHE A 144 -0.14 0.81 -16.93
CA PHE A 144 -0.17 1.66 -15.73
C PHE A 144 1.16 2.40 -15.48
N GLY A 145 1.97 2.55 -16.54
CA GLY A 145 3.30 3.16 -16.44
C GLY A 145 4.37 2.23 -15.87
N ASP A 146 5.47 2.80 -15.38
CA ASP A 146 6.59 2.03 -14.84
C ASP A 146 6.17 1.29 -13.56
N GLY A 147 6.47 0.00 -13.46
CA GLY A 147 6.09 -0.81 -12.29
C GLY A 147 6.41 -2.29 -12.39
N TRP A 148 6.01 -3.06 -11.39
CA TRP A 148 6.11 -4.52 -11.36
C TRP A 148 4.90 -5.15 -12.03
N TYR A 149 5.11 -6.04 -12.99
CA TYR A 149 4.02 -6.66 -13.73
C TYR A 149 4.06 -8.18 -13.56
N CYS A 150 2.87 -8.74 -13.35
CA CYS A 150 2.63 -10.15 -13.63
C CYS A 150 2.08 -10.30 -15.05
N SER A 151 2.97 -10.54 -16.01
CA SER A 151 2.61 -11.09 -17.31
C SER A 151 3.88 -11.08 -18.16
N ASP A 152 4.05 -12.13 -18.95
CA ASP A 152 4.79 -12.23 -20.21
C ASP A 152 4.63 -11.06 -21.21
N GLY A 153 4.07 -9.91 -20.80
CA GLY A 153 3.81 -8.75 -21.63
C GLY A 153 2.49 -8.79 -22.40
N THR A 154 1.72 -9.88 -22.29
CA THR A 154 0.55 -10.13 -23.13
C THR A 154 -0.79 -9.97 -22.43
N THR A 155 -0.82 -9.89 -21.10
CA THR A 155 -2.05 -9.69 -20.34
C THR A 155 -2.42 -8.22 -20.37
N ASP A 156 -3.48 -7.91 -21.12
CA ASP A 156 -4.08 -6.59 -21.14
C ASP A 156 -4.77 -6.31 -19.79
N VAL A 157 -4.02 -5.72 -18.87
CA VAL A 157 -4.51 -5.29 -17.56
C VAL A 157 -5.24 -3.93 -17.64
N SER A 158 -5.56 -3.41 -18.84
CA SER A 158 -6.22 -2.09 -18.96
C SER A 158 -7.65 -2.06 -18.43
N ASN A 159 -8.26 -3.24 -18.26
CA ASN A 159 -9.55 -3.38 -17.61
C ASN A 159 -9.43 -3.81 -16.14
N TYR A 160 -8.20 -3.90 -15.60
CA TYR A 160 -7.98 -4.33 -14.23
C TYR A 160 -8.16 -3.14 -13.30
N ASP A 161 -8.88 -3.34 -12.20
CA ASP A 161 -8.99 -2.41 -11.11
C ASP A 161 -7.67 -2.40 -10.33
N TYR A 162 -7.05 -1.22 -10.26
CA TYR A 162 -5.76 -0.97 -9.61
C TYR A 162 -5.71 -1.42 -8.14
N THR A 163 -6.85 -1.66 -7.52
CA THR A 163 -6.93 -1.91 -6.08
C THR A 163 -7.38 -3.33 -5.72
N TYR A 164 -7.85 -4.14 -6.68
CA TYR A 164 -8.34 -5.51 -6.39
C TYR A 164 -7.88 -6.59 -7.32
N ASP A 165 -7.56 -6.23 -8.57
CA ASP A 165 -7.13 -7.25 -9.53
C ASP A 165 -5.66 -7.63 -9.33
N PHE A 166 -4.98 -6.97 -8.40
CA PHE A 166 -3.60 -7.22 -8.01
C PHE A 166 -3.52 -7.83 -6.62
N ASP A 167 -2.65 -8.82 -6.46
CA ASP A 167 -2.34 -9.44 -5.18
C ASP A 167 -1.71 -8.38 -4.25
N ASP A 168 -1.87 -8.59 -2.93
CA ASP A 168 -1.11 -7.85 -1.91
C ASP A 168 0.38 -7.88 -2.30
N SER A 169 1.02 -6.71 -2.26
CA SER A 169 2.45 -6.62 -2.54
C SER A 169 3.14 -5.62 -1.63
N PHE A 170 4.27 -6.06 -1.12
CA PHE A 170 5.15 -5.35 -0.23
C PHE A 170 6.51 -5.20 -0.91
N ILE A 171 6.52 -4.36 -1.95
CA ILE A 171 7.64 -4.20 -2.86
C ILE A 171 8.09 -2.75 -2.83
N HIS A 172 9.28 -2.49 -2.30
CA HIS A 172 9.83 -1.15 -2.20
C HIS A 172 10.45 -0.67 -3.53
N SER A 173 10.56 0.64 -3.72
CA SER A 173 11.03 1.25 -4.99
C SER A 173 12.40 0.77 -5.50
N ASN A 174 13.30 0.33 -4.59
CA ASN A 174 14.65 -0.12 -4.95
C ASN A 174 14.78 -1.62 -5.22
N CYS A 175 13.68 -2.36 -5.20
CA CYS A 175 13.65 -3.84 -5.24
C CYS A 175 14.34 -4.45 -6.46
N SER A 176 14.39 -3.71 -7.56
CA SER A 176 15.10 -4.11 -8.78
C SER A 176 16.62 -4.25 -8.59
N ASN A 177 17.17 -3.83 -7.45
CA ASN A 177 18.57 -4.02 -7.08
C ASN A 177 18.80 -5.26 -6.20
N ASP A 178 17.76 -5.89 -5.68
CA ASP A 178 17.83 -6.95 -4.66
C ASP A 178 17.60 -8.34 -5.27
N CYS A 179 17.91 -8.51 -6.55
CA CYS A 179 17.70 -9.77 -7.27
C CYS A 179 18.66 -10.87 -6.82
N ASP A 180 18.19 -12.12 -6.82
CA ASP A 180 19.03 -13.29 -6.58
C ASP A 180 20.00 -13.56 -7.74
N THR A 181 20.76 -14.65 -7.65
CA THR A 181 21.71 -15.04 -8.69
C THR A 181 21.06 -15.38 -10.03
N ASP A 182 19.78 -15.71 -10.03
CA ASP A 182 19.00 -16.02 -11.22
C ASP A 182 18.27 -14.77 -11.77
N GLY A 183 18.46 -13.61 -11.14
CA GLY A 183 17.89 -12.33 -11.55
C GLY A 183 16.47 -12.10 -11.07
N LYS A 184 15.96 -12.89 -10.12
CA LYS A 184 14.62 -12.77 -9.55
C LYS A 184 14.66 -11.93 -8.27
N CYS A 185 13.91 -10.83 -8.27
CA CYS A 185 13.93 -9.83 -7.20
C CYS A 185 12.64 -9.77 -6.38
N VAL A 186 11.57 -10.45 -6.81
CA VAL A 186 10.28 -10.45 -6.12
C VAL A 186 9.76 -11.88 -6.03
N TYR A 187 9.23 -12.23 -4.85
CA TYR A 187 8.83 -13.59 -4.49
C TYR A 187 7.47 -13.59 -3.80
N TRP A 188 6.70 -14.64 -4.05
CA TRP A 188 5.48 -14.90 -3.31
C TRP A 188 5.80 -15.50 -1.95
N ARG A 189 5.17 -14.97 -0.88
CA ARG A 189 5.20 -15.54 0.46
C ARG A 189 3.81 -16.04 0.86
N ASP A 190 3.69 -17.36 0.99
CA ASP A 190 2.42 -18.00 1.37
C ASP A 190 1.93 -17.60 2.77
N ASP A 191 2.84 -17.29 3.68
CA ASP A 191 2.49 -16.91 5.05
C ASP A 191 1.95 -15.47 5.16
N LEU A 192 2.28 -14.62 4.18
CA LEU A 192 1.75 -13.27 4.05
C LEU A 192 0.67 -13.15 2.97
N VAL A 193 0.51 -14.17 2.13
CA VAL A 193 -0.34 -14.17 0.93
C VAL A 193 -0.05 -12.91 0.09
N ALA A 194 1.23 -12.61 -0.10
CA ALA A 194 1.68 -11.38 -0.74
C ALA A 194 3.00 -11.55 -1.51
N TRP A 195 3.23 -10.67 -2.48
CA TRP A 195 4.50 -10.51 -3.17
C TRP A 195 5.44 -9.63 -2.37
N ILE A 196 6.67 -10.08 -2.15
CA ILE A 196 7.67 -9.34 -1.39
C ILE A 196 8.96 -9.16 -2.19
N CYS A 197 9.70 -8.10 -1.88
CA CYS A 197 11.07 -7.98 -2.36
C CYS A 197 11.96 -9.08 -1.81
N ASN A 198 12.95 -9.43 -2.61
CA ASN A 198 14.01 -10.35 -2.25
C ASN A 198 15.09 -9.64 -1.45
N ASP A 199 14.65 -9.06 -0.36
CA ASP A 199 15.56 -8.42 0.55
C ASP A 199 16.26 -9.57 1.25
N SER A 200 17.51 -9.82 0.85
CA SER A 200 18.38 -10.80 1.51
C SER A 200 18.70 -10.43 2.98
N HIS A 201 17.96 -9.46 3.55
CA HIS A 201 18.12 -8.86 4.85
C HIS A 201 16.75 -8.47 5.47
N LEU A 202 15.97 -9.47 5.89
CA LEU A 202 15.24 -9.39 7.16
C LEU A 202 15.89 -10.34 8.17
#